data_AF-A0A2V5UC17-F1
#
_entry.id   AF-A0A2V5UC17-F1
#
_cell.length_a   1.000
_cell.length_b   1.000
_cell.length_c   1.000
_cell.angle_alpha   90.00
_cell.angle_beta   90.00
_cell.angle_gamma   90.00
#
_symmetry.space_group_name_H-M   'P 1'
#
loop_
_entity.id
_entity.type
_entity.pdbx_description
1 polymer ?
#
loop_
_entity_poly.entity_id
_entity_poly.type
_entity_poly.pdbx_seq_one_letter_code
_entity_poly.pdbx_strand_id
1 'polypeptide(L)'
;MAAGIADSHSELGRTHRTSVVSGGMDWFVSALVTGVIAFSATNLDDIVFLTGFFSQARRHWHVVVGQYLGFTALVLVSLVGFLGGQILPHAWLRLFGIAPIAIGLRKLFSNRDDESRRSATGMFSVAVVTFSNGSDNIGIYAPLFAVSDSRRLIVLVGVL
;
A
#
# COMPACT_ATOMS: atom_id res chain seq x y z
N MET A 1 44.99 39.11 12.17
CA MET A 1 44.02 38.98 11.06
C MET A 1 44.33 37.74 10.21
N ALA A 2 44.53 36.56 10.82
CA ALA A 2 44.93 35.33 10.11
C ALA A 2 44.36 34.04 10.75
N ALA A 3 43.17 34.13 11.36
CA ALA A 3 42.49 32.98 11.97
C ALA A 3 41.22 32.54 11.19
N GLY A 4 40.87 33.23 10.09
CA GLY A 4 39.61 33.01 9.37
C GLY A 4 39.68 32.14 8.11
N ILE A 5 40.86 31.64 7.72
CA ILE A 5 41.05 30.92 6.43
C ILE A 5 41.12 29.39 6.63
N ALA A 6 41.49 28.92 7.83
CA ALA A 6 41.59 27.48 8.11
C ALA A 6 40.22 26.79 8.31
N ASP A 7 39.18 27.55 8.67
CA ASP A 7 37.87 26.96 9.04
C ASP A 7 36.98 26.67 7.81
N SER A 8 37.15 27.45 6.72
CA SER A 8 36.33 27.32 5.50
C SER A 8 36.59 26.01 4.74
N HIS A 9 37.78 25.42 4.86
CA HIS A 9 38.10 24.13 4.24
C HIS A 9 37.54 22.93 5.01
N SER A 10 37.13 23.10 6.27
CA SER A 10 36.61 22.02 7.12
C SER A 10 35.08 21.84 7.01
N GLU A 11 34.36 22.90 6.67
CA GLU A 11 32.90 22.87 6.50
C GLU A 11 32.46 22.19 5.19
N LEU A 12 33.22 22.37 4.10
CA LEU A 12 32.94 21.79 2.78
C LEU A 12 32.99 20.25 2.78
N GLY A 13 33.80 19.63 3.65
CA GLY A 13 33.88 18.17 3.80
C GLY A 13 32.76 17.56 4.67
N ARG A 14 32.14 18.37 5.54
CA ARG A 14 31.07 17.92 6.44
C ARG A 14 29.71 17.90 5.74
N THR A 15 29.42 18.91 4.91
CA THR A 15 28.17 19.01 4.13
C THR A 15 28.03 17.90 3.09
N HIS A 16 29.13 17.42 2.52
CA HIS A 16 29.12 16.36 1.51
C HIS A 16 28.99 14.94 2.11
N ARG A 17 29.33 14.76 3.40
CA ARG A 17 29.18 13.47 4.10
C ARG A 17 27.78 13.32 4.70
N THR A 18 27.15 14.42 5.11
CA THR A 18 25.77 14.39 5.63
C THR A 18 24.72 14.24 4.53
N SER A 19 24.93 14.76 3.32
CA SER A 19 24.01 14.58 2.19
C SER A 19 23.91 13.13 1.70
N VAL A 20 25.03 12.39 1.70
CA VAL A 20 25.08 10.99 1.25
C VAL A 20 24.46 10.03 2.26
N VAL A 21 24.61 10.30 3.56
CA VAL A 21 23.96 9.49 4.62
C VAL A 21 22.46 9.82 4.72
N SER A 22 22.08 11.09 4.54
CA SER A 22 20.67 11.50 4.54
C SER A 22 19.92 10.95 3.33
N GLY A 23 20.56 10.87 2.16
CA GLY A 23 20.03 10.27 0.93
C GLY A 23 19.89 8.74 0.94
N GLY A 24 20.40 8.07 1.98
CA GLY A 24 20.24 6.63 2.18
C GLY A 24 19.13 6.26 3.18
N MET A 25 18.71 7.21 4.02
CA MET A 25 17.69 7.00 5.06
C MET A 25 16.34 7.62 4.65
N ASP A 26 16.37 8.68 3.86
CA ASP A 26 15.19 9.38 3.32
C ASP A 26 14.32 8.51 2.41
N TRP A 27 14.89 7.73 1.48
CA TRP A 27 14.13 6.85 0.59
C TRP A 27 13.47 5.70 1.38
N PHE A 28 14.17 5.18 2.40
CA PHE A 28 13.68 4.12 3.26
C PHE A 28 12.56 4.62 4.17
N VAL A 29 12.78 5.75 4.84
CA VAL A 29 11.75 6.41 5.68
C VAL A 29 10.55 6.82 4.82
N SER A 30 10.78 7.35 3.62
CA SER A 30 9.72 7.67 2.67
C SER A 30 8.94 6.41 2.26
N ALA A 31 9.61 5.30 1.98
CA ALA A 31 8.96 4.03 1.65
C ALA A 31 8.13 3.49 2.83
N LEU A 32 8.67 3.56 4.06
CA LEU A 32 7.93 3.20 5.26
C LEU A 32 6.69 4.07 5.45
N VAL A 33 6.83 5.39 5.42
CA VAL A 33 5.71 6.32 5.58
C VAL A 33 4.67 6.12 4.48
N THR A 34 5.11 6.01 3.22
CA THR A 34 4.21 5.74 2.09
C THR A 34 3.48 4.42 2.26
N GLY A 35 4.20 3.36 2.68
CA GLY A 35 3.62 2.05 2.95
C GLY A 35 2.60 2.09 4.08
N VAL A 36 2.90 2.75 5.19
CA VAL A 36 1.99 2.88 6.34
C VAL A 36 0.75 3.68 5.95
N ILE A 37 0.90 4.78 5.22
CA ILE A 37 -0.24 5.57 4.74
C ILE A 37 -1.08 4.75 3.76
N ALA A 38 -0.46 4.07 2.80
CA ALA A 38 -1.15 3.25 1.82
C ALA A 38 -1.90 2.10 2.51
N PHE A 39 -1.23 1.34 3.38
CA PHE A 39 -1.80 0.26 4.18
C PHE A 39 -2.98 0.75 5.04
N SER A 40 -2.80 1.88 5.73
CA SER A 40 -3.85 2.39 6.62
C SER A 40 -5.07 2.87 5.82
N ALA A 41 -4.85 3.52 4.68
CA ALA A 41 -5.91 4.04 3.83
C ALA A 41 -6.76 2.91 3.20
N THR A 42 -6.13 1.79 2.84
CA THR A 42 -6.77 0.62 2.23
C THR A 42 -7.44 -0.30 3.26
N ASN A 43 -6.84 -0.48 4.44
CA ASN A 43 -7.37 -1.39 5.46
C ASN A 43 -8.49 -0.76 6.31
N LEU A 44 -8.75 0.55 6.20
CA LEU A 44 -9.77 1.24 6.99
C LEU A 44 -11.18 0.65 6.77
N ASP A 45 -11.48 0.29 5.52
CA ASP A 45 -12.77 -0.28 5.14
C ASP A 45 -12.94 -1.74 5.60
N ASP A 46 -11.83 -2.47 5.71
CA ASP A 46 -11.82 -3.84 6.24
C ASP A 46 -12.07 -3.88 7.75
N ILE A 47 -11.58 -2.89 8.53
CA ILE A 47 -11.85 -2.81 9.98
C ILE A 47 -13.35 -2.59 10.23
N VAL A 48 -14.00 -1.74 9.44
CA VAL A 48 -15.44 -1.50 9.53
C VAL A 48 -16.23 -2.76 9.15
N PHE A 49 -15.82 -3.44 8.08
CA PHE A 49 -16.43 -4.69 7.65
C PHE A 49 -16.26 -5.81 8.68
N LEU A 50 -15.04 -6.01 9.20
CA LEU A 50 -14.75 -7.00 10.24
C LEU A 50 -15.55 -6.72 11.50
N THR A 51 -15.69 -5.46 11.92
CA THR A 51 -16.47 -5.08 13.12
C THR A 51 -17.94 -5.47 12.97
N GLY A 52 -18.52 -5.31 11.78
CA GLY A 52 -19.88 -5.78 11.47
C GLY A 52 -20.03 -7.31 11.47
N PHE A 53 -19.01 -8.03 11.00
CA PHE A 53 -19.00 -9.49 10.98
C PHE A 53 -18.70 -10.11 12.37
N PHE A 54 -17.81 -9.47 13.15
CA PHE A 54 -17.50 -9.83 14.54
C PHE A 54 -18.71 -9.72 15.46
N SER A 55 -19.63 -8.80 15.16
CA SER A 55 -20.91 -8.69 15.86
C SER A 55 -21.82 -9.92 15.66
N GLN A 56 -21.59 -10.76 14.63
CA GLN A 56 -22.44 -11.91 14.30
C GLN A 56 -21.73 -13.28 14.37
N ALA A 57 -20.39 -13.33 14.39
CA ALA A 57 -19.63 -14.58 14.28
C ALA A 57 -19.25 -15.20 15.64
N ARG A 58 -19.84 -16.36 15.96
CA ARG A 58 -19.59 -17.14 17.19
C ARG A 58 -18.21 -17.85 17.27
N ARG A 59 -17.37 -17.81 16.22
CA ARG A 59 -16.02 -18.43 16.18
C ARG A 59 -15.01 -17.54 15.43
N HIS A 60 -14.04 -17.01 16.17
CA HIS A 60 -13.07 -15.98 15.74
C HIS A 60 -11.99 -16.44 14.75
N TRP A 61 -11.55 -17.71 14.80
CA TRP A 61 -10.43 -18.19 13.98
C TRP A 61 -10.67 -18.20 12.47
N HIS A 62 -11.90 -18.51 12.00
CA HIS A 62 -12.19 -18.54 10.57
C HIS A 62 -12.16 -17.16 9.91
N VAL A 63 -12.42 -16.10 10.70
CA VAL A 63 -12.38 -14.72 10.22
C VAL A 63 -10.94 -14.29 9.98
N VAL A 64 -10.07 -14.55 10.96
CA VAL A 64 -8.65 -14.20 10.89
C VAL A 64 -7.96 -14.91 9.72
N VAL A 65 -8.12 -16.22 9.61
CA VAL A 65 -7.45 -16.98 8.54
C VAL A 65 -8.00 -16.60 7.15
N GLY A 66 -9.31 -16.37 7.02
CA GLY A 66 -9.91 -15.92 5.77
C GLY A 66 -9.40 -14.55 5.32
N GLN A 67 -9.24 -13.61 6.26
CA GLN A 67 -8.70 -12.29 5.99
C GLN A 67 -7.25 -12.34 5.52
N TYR A 68 -6.38 -13.06 6.22
CA TYR A 68 -4.98 -13.21 5.79
C TYR A 68 -4.88 -13.80 4.39
N LEU A 69 -5.73 -14.76 4.05
CA LEU A 69 -5.74 -15.39 2.73
C LEU A 69 -6.23 -14.42 1.64
N GLY A 70 -7.31 -13.67 1.90
CA GLY A 70 -7.81 -12.63 1.01
C GLY A 70 -6.81 -11.50 0.80
N PHE A 71 -6.21 -10.99 1.87
CA PHE A 71 -5.21 -9.93 1.81
C PHE A 71 -3.94 -10.37 1.08
N THR A 72 -3.46 -11.59 1.35
CA THR A 72 -2.30 -12.14 0.62
C THR A 72 -2.60 -12.23 -0.88
N ALA A 73 -3.80 -12.67 -1.28
CA ALA A 73 -4.19 -12.69 -2.68
C ALA A 73 -4.19 -11.29 -3.31
N LEU A 74 -4.65 -10.26 -2.59
CA LEU A 74 -4.62 -8.86 -3.05
C LEU A 74 -3.19 -8.35 -3.28
N VAL A 75 -2.29 -8.62 -2.34
CA VAL A 75 -0.87 -8.25 -2.47
C VAL A 75 -0.24 -8.97 -3.66
N LEU A 76 -0.53 -10.26 -3.86
CA LEU A 76 -0.03 -11.03 -4.99
C LEU A 76 -0.54 -10.51 -6.35
N VAL A 77 -1.83 -10.17 -6.44
CA VAL A 77 -2.39 -9.55 -7.66
C VAL A 77 -1.75 -8.19 -7.91
N SER A 78 -1.50 -7.41 -6.86
CA SER A 78 -0.84 -6.10 -6.97
C SER A 78 0.63 -6.24 -7.39
N LEU A 79 1.31 -7.32 -7.01
CA LEU A 79 2.67 -7.63 -7.42
C LEU A 79 2.78 -7.87 -8.94
N VAL A 80 1.71 -8.33 -9.58
CA VAL A 80 1.65 -8.37 -11.06
C VAL A 80 1.74 -6.95 -11.64
N GLY A 81 1.26 -5.93 -10.93
CA GLY A 81 1.44 -4.52 -11.28
C GLY A 81 2.90 -4.09 -11.34
N PHE A 82 3.75 -4.59 -10.43
CA PHE A 82 5.22 -4.39 -10.51
C PHE A 82 5.78 -4.97 -11.81
N LEU A 83 5.42 -6.21 -12.14
CA LEU A 83 5.87 -6.88 -13.37
C LEU A 83 5.37 -6.16 -14.64
N GLY A 84 4.10 -5.73 -14.63
CA GLY A 84 3.53 -4.93 -15.71
C GLY A 84 4.24 -3.58 -15.87
N GLY A 85 4.60 -2.93 -14.77
CA GLY A 85 5.32 -1.66 -14.80
C GLY A 85 6.72 -1.74 -15.43
N GLN A 86 7.37 -2.90 -15.36
CA GLN A 86 8.67 -3.12 -16.03
C GLN A 86 8.55 -3.27 -17.56
N ILE A 87 7.35 -3.60 -18.06
CA ILE A 87 7.09 -3.88 -19.48
C ILE A 87 6.40 -2.70 -20.16
N LEU A 88 5.63 -1.89 -19.40
CA LEU A 88 4.84 -0.79 -19.93
C LEU A 88 5.65 0.52 -20.06
N PRO A 89 5.46 1.32 -21.14
CA PRO A 89 6.06 2.64 -21.25
C PRO A 89 5.58 3.60 -20.16
N HIS A 90 6.47 4.46 -19.66
CA HIS A 90 6.25 5.42 -18.57
C HIS A 90 4.98 6.30 -18.71
N ALA A 91 4.51 6.54 -19.94
CA ALA A 91 3.28 7.30 -20.18
C ALA A 91 2.01 6.59 -19.66
N TRP A 92 1.97 5.25 -19.72
CA TRP A 92 0.84 4.44 -19.25
C TRP A 92 0.82 4.32 -17.72
N LEU A 93 1.99 4.36 -17.07
CA LEU A 93 2.12 4.39 -15.61
C LEU A 93 1.50 5.65 -14.99
N ARG A 94 1.50 6.78 -15.71
CA ARG A 94 0.81 8.02 -15.26
C ARG A 94 -0.70 7.87 -15.21
N LEU A 95 -1.29 7.04 -16.09
CA LEU A 95 -2.72 6.79 -16.12
C LEU A 95 -3.18 5.90 -14.95
N PHE A 96 -2.28 5.06 -14.44
CA PHE A 96 -2.50 4.20 -13.28
C PHE A 96 -2.82 5.00 -12.00
N GLY A 97 -2.36 6.25 -11.87
CA GLY A 97 -2.74 7.15 -10.77
C GLY A 97 -4.17 7.68 -10.85
N ILE A 98 -4.83 7.60 -12.02
CA ILE A 98 -6.23 7.97 -12.18
C ILE A 98 -7.14 6.83 -11.71
N ALA A 99 -6.66 5.58 -11.74
CA ALA A 99 -7.42 4.41 -11.28
C ALA A 99 -7.91 4.52 -9.82
N PRO A 100 -7.05 4.81 -8.81
CA PRO A 100 -7.51 4.94 -7.42
C PRO A 100 -8.49 6.11 -7.22
N ILE A 101 -8.31 7.22 -7.96
CA ILE A 101 -9.23 8.36 -7.92
C ILE A 101 -10.60 7.96 -8.49
N ALA A 102 -10.61 7.26 -9.64
CA ALA A 102 -11.84 6.81 -10.27
C ALA A 102 -12.59 5.78 -9.40
N ILE A 103 -11.87 4.87 -8.74
CA ILE A 103 -12.45 3.87 -7.82
C ILE A 103 -13.04 4.57 -6.58
N GLY A 104 -12.30 5.48 -5.94
CA GLY A 104 -12.78 6.24 -4.79
C GLY A 104 -14.00 7.11 -5.12
N LEU A 105 -14.02 7.73 -6.29
CA LEU A 105 -15.14 8.55 -6.74
C LEU A 105 -16.37 7.70 -7.07
N ARG A 106 -16.19 6.54 -7.70
CA ARG A 106 -17.28 5.56 -7.90
C ARG A 106 -17.86 5.10 -6.58
N LYS A 107 -17.04 4.86 -5.56
CA LYS A 107 -17.49 4.44 -4.22
C LYS A 107 -18.36 5.51 -3.53
N LEU A 108 -18.12 6.79 -3.81
CA LEU A 108 -18.92 7.91 -3.27
C LEU A 108 -20.28 8.06 -3.97
N PHE A 109 -20.36 7.75 -5.27
CA PHE A 109 -21.58 7.92 -6.08
C PHE A 109 -22.41 6.65 -6.25
N SER A 110 -21.83 5.47 -6.07
CA SER A 110 -22.59 4.22 -5.95
C SER A 110 -23.26 4.21 -4.58
N ASN A 111 -24.49 4.73 -4.57
CA ASN A 111 -25.45 4.49 -3.51
C ASN A 111 -25.50 2.97 -3.23
N ARG A 112 -25.54 2.62 -1.94
CA ARG A 112 -25.43 1.26 -1.40
C ARG A 112 -26.52 0.33 -1.97
N ASP A 113 -26.27 -0.29 -3.10
CA ASP A 113 -27.19 -1.29 -3.66
C ASP A 113 -26.40 -2.54 -4.06
N ASP A 114 -26.56 -3.56 -3.19
CA ASP A 114 -26.47 -5.01 -3.36
C ASP A 114 -25.21 -5.62 -4.01
N GLU A 115 -24.47 -6.54 -3.38
CA GLU A 115 -24.79 -7.97 -3.20
C GLU A 115 -23.52 -8.57 -2.53
N SER A 116 -23.48 -9.49 -1.57
CA SER A 116 -24.39 -10.56 -1.20
C SER A 116 -24.33 -10.80 0.31
N ARG A 117 -25.44 -10.54 1.00
CA ARG A 117 -25.79 -11.23 2.24
C ARG A 117 -26.07 -12.70 1.91
N ARG A 118 -25.04 -13.50 1.65
CA ARG A 118 -25.15 -14.95 1.75
C ARG A 118 -24.28 -15.41 2.89
N SER A 119 -24.98 -15.62 4.01
CA SER A 119 -24.56 -16.41 5.15
C SER A 119 -23.84 -17.66 4.66
N ALA A 120 -22.51 -17.63 4.69
CA ALA A 120 -21.67 -18.81 4.63
C ALA A 120 -20.69 -18.65 5.79
N THR A 121 -21.01 -19.31 6.90
CA THR A 121 -20.26 -19.29 8.15
C THR A 121 -18.92 -20.05 8.02
N GLY A 122 -18.03 -19.57 7.14
CA GLY A 122 -16.80 -20.28 6.79
C GLY A 122 -15.70 -19.37 6.25
N MET A 123 -14.46 -19.82 6.39
CA MET A 123 -13.23 -19.13 6.01
C MET A 123 -13.22 -18.62 4.56
N PHE A 124 -13.75 -19.40 3.61
CA PHE A 124 -13.84 -19.02 2.20
C PHE A 124 -14.76 -17.82 1.96
N SER A 125 -15.85 -17.69 2.72
CA SER A 125 -16.75 -16.54 2.59
C SER A 125 -16.04 -15.27 3.05
N VAL A 126 -15.27 -15.35 4.14
CA VAL A 126 -14.52 -14.20 4.64
C VAL A 126 -13.44 -13.80 3.62
N ALA A 127 -12.71 -14.78 3.07
CA ALA A 127 -11.70 -14.51 2.04
C ALA A 127 -12.28 -13.85 0.78
N VAL A 128 -13.43 -14.34 0.28
CA VAL A 128 -14.11 -13.75 -0.88
C VAL A 128 -14.59 -12.34 -0.58
N VAL A 129 -15.14 -12.08 0.60
CA VAL A 129 -15.60 -10.72 0.92
C VAL A 129 -14.42 -9.77 1.18
N THR A 130 -13.35 -10.21 1.84
CA THR A 130 -12.12 -9.43 1.97
C THR A 130 -11.52 -9.11 0.60
N PHE A 131 -11.49 -10.07 -0.32
CA PHE A 131 -10.99 -9.84 -1.67
C PHE A 131 -11.88 -8.84 -2.44
N SER A 132 -13.20 -8.99 -2.37
CA SER A 132 -14.15 -8.07 -3.01
C SER A 132 -14.08 -6.66 -2.41
N ASN A 133 -14.00 -6.56 -1.08
CA ASN A 133 -13.93 -5.29 -0.36
C ASN A 133 -12.60 -4.60 -0.59
N GLY A 134 -11.48 -5.32 -0.46
CA GLY A 134 -10.13 -4.83 -0.72
C GLY A 134 -9.75 -4.74 -2.20
N SER A 135 -10.73 -4.74 -3.11
CA SER A 135 -10.46 -4.56 -4.54
C SER A 135 -9.96 -3.14 -4.86
N ASP A 136 -10.30 -2.16 -4.04
CA ASP A 136 -9.72 -0.82 -4.04
C ASP A 136 -8.26 -0.80 -3.54
N ASN A 137 -7.86 -1.75 -2.68
CA ASN A 137 -6.46 -1.94 -2.28
C ASN A 137 -5.57 -2.23 -3.50
N ILE A 138 -6.05 -3.01 -4.47
CA ILE A 138 -5.34 -3.25 -5.74
C ILE A 138 -5.15 -1.93 -6.50
N GLY A 139 -6.17 -1.07 -6.48
CA GLY A 139 -6.14 0.25 -7.12
C GLY A 139 -5.07 1.19 -6.55
N ILE A 140 -4.60 0.97 -5.32
CA ILE A 140 -3.51 1.75 -4.69
C ILE A 140 -2.18 1.02 -4.77
N TYR A 141 -2.15 -0.29 -4.50
CA TYR A 141 -0.90 -1.07 -4.47
C TYR A 141 -0.32 -1.32 -5.86
N ALA A 142 -1.14 -1.66 -6.86
CA ALA A 142 -0.65 -1.92 -8.21
C ALA A 142 0.08 -0.71 -8.83
N PRO A 143 -0.47 0.53 -8.83
CA PRO A 143 0.27 1.69 -9.31
C PRO A 143 1.51 1.99 -8.47
N LEU A 144 1.41 1.87 -7.13
CA LEU A 144 2.51 2.13 -6.21
C LEU A 144 3.68 1.17 -6.44
N PHE A 145 3.39 -0.11 -6.71
CA PHE A 145 4.39 -1.11 -7.02
C PHE A 145 4.96 -0.92 -8.42
N ALA A 146 4.13 -0.59 -9.42
CA ALA A 146 4.56 -0.41 -10.80
C ALA A 146 5.63 0.69 -10.99
N VAL A 147 5.66 1.71 -10.11
CA VAL A 147 6.63 2.81 -10.15
C VAL A 147 7.78 2.66 -9.14
N SER A 148 7.81 1.57 -8.38
CA SER A 148 8.84 1.32 -7.36
C SER A 148 10.00 0.52 -7.91
N ASP A 149 11.22 0.79 -7.43
CA ASP A 149 12.38 -0.08 -7.63
C ASP A 149 12.35 -1.29 -6.67
N SER A 150 13.20 -2.29 -6.90
CA SER A 150 13.20 -3.53 -6.13
C SER A 150 13.45 -3.34 -4.62
N ARG A 151 14.24 -2.34 -4.21
CA ARG A 151 14.51 -2.10 -2.77
C ARG A 151 13.28 -1.50 -2.12
N ARG A 152 12.67 -0.51 -2.77
CA ARG A 152 11.45 0.14 -2.30
C ARG A 152 10.27 -0.84 -2.26
N LEU A 153 10.16 -1.73 -3.23
CA LEU A 153 9.14 -2.78 -3.27
C LEU A 153 9.22 -3.71 -2.05
N ILE A 154 10.41 -4.16 -1.66
CA ILE A 154 10.60 -5.03 -0.49
C ILE A 154 10.12 -4.34 0.79
N VAL A 155 10.43 -3.05 0.95
CA VAL A 155 9.97 -2.27 2.11
C VAL A 155 8.46 -2.11 2.10
N LEU A 156 7.87 -1.79 0.94
CA LEU A 156 6.42 -1.64 0.80
C LEU A 156 5.69 -2.95 1.12
N VAL A 157 6.13 -4.08 0.56
CA VAL A 157 5.55 -5.40 0.84
C VAL A 157 5.74 -5.80 2.31
N GLY A 158 6.85 -5.40 2.95
CA GLY A 158 7.07 -5.69 4.37
C GLY A 158 6.22 -4.86 5.32
N VAL A 159 5.70 -3.72 4.88
CA VAL A 159 4.81 -2.84 5.67
C VAL A 159 3.33 -3.23 5.51
N LEU A 160 2.97 -3.75 4.34
CA LEU A 160 1.62 -4.21 4.00
C LEU A 160 1.30 -5.56 4.65
#